data_AF-A0AAN9AA36-F1
#
_entry.id   AF-A0AAN9AA36-F1
#
_cell.length_a   1.000
_cell.length_b   1.000
_cell.length_c   1.000
_cell.angle_alpha   90.00
_cell.angle_beta   90.00
_cell.angle_gamma   90.00
#
_symmetry.space_group_name_H-M   'P 1'
#
loop_
_entity.id
_entity.type
_entity.pdbx_description
1 polymer ?
#
loop_
_entity_poly.entity_id
_entity_poly.type
_entity_poly.pdbx_seq_one_letter_code
_entity_poly.pdbx_strand_id
1 'polypeptide(L)'
;WNPRRSIIFCSWGAEEYGLIGSLEWVEDFGKQLADRAVAYLNVDMAIEGNYSLRGLSAPLLTEELFAVAAKVPNPDAEEVAAGRLTVYDTWLDRLPDPDNPSKPKIGGIGAGSDYKGFQHNLGVPSLDVRYTYGPVSFYYHLFMKEQIPV
;
A
#
# COMPACT_ATOMS: atom_id res chain seq x y z
N TRP A 1 -1.43 26.70 -6.76
CA TRP A 1 -1.90 25.35 -7.13
C TRP A 1 -3.22 25.10 -6.40
N ASN A 2 -4.25 24.62 -7.10
CA ASN A 2 -5.55 24.25 -6.52
C ASN A 2 -6.01 22.93 -7.16
N PRO A 3 -6.16 21.84 -6.41
CA PRO A 3 -6.51 20.55 -6.99
C PRO A 3 -7.93 20.58 -7.57
N ARG A 4 -8.15 19.87 -8.69
CA ARG A 4 -9.47 19.77 -9.33
C ARG A 4 -10.51 19.08 -8.45
N ARG A 5 -10.08 18.17 -7.58
CA ARG A 5 -10.91 17.41 -6.63
C ARG A 5 -10.43 17.66 -5.21
N SER A 6 -11.33 17.52 -4.26
CA SER A 6 -10.98 17.60 -2.84
C SER A 6 -10.04 16.47 -2.43
N ILE A 7 -9.10 16.77 -1.55
CA ILE A 7 -8.21 15.81 -0.91
C ILE A 7 -8.56 15.81 0.58
N ILE A 8 -8.82 14.63 1.13
CA ILE A 8 -9.09 14.44 2.56
C ILE A 8 -7.93 13.64 3.14
N PHE A 9 -7.32 14.16 4.20
CA PHE A 9 -6.28 13.47 4.95
C PHE A 9 -6.91 12.89 6.22
N CYS A 10 -6.62 11.62 6.48
CA CYS A 10 -7.13 10.91 7.63
C CYS A 10 -5.96 10.34 8.44
N SER A 11 -6.08 10.41 9.76
CA SER A 11 -5.18 9.75 10.70
C SER A 11 -6.05 8.90 11.61
N TRP A 12 -6.10 7.60 11.35
CA TRP A 12 -7.05 6.70 12.00
C TRP A 12 -6.60 6.32 13.41
N GLY A 13 -7.55 6.28 14.34
CA GLY A 13 -7.33 5.79 15.69
C GLY A 13 -7.71 4.31 15.81
N ALA A 14 -7.04 3.60 16.72
CA ALA A 14 -7.39 2.22 17.07
C ALA A 14 -7.39 1.22 15.88
N GLU A 15 -6.50 1.44 14.91
CA GLU A 15 -6.25 0.50 13.79
C GLU A 15 -5.86 -0.88 14.33
N GLU A 16 -4.89 -0.92 15.24
CA GLU A 16 -4.36 -2.16 15.84
C GLU A 16 -5.38 -2.95 16.68
N TYR A 17 -6.51 -2.32 17.04
CA TYR A 17 -7.60 -2.95 17.79
C TYR A 17 -8.72 -3.47 16.88
N GLY A 18 -8.48 -3.52 15.56
CA GLY A 18 -9.43 -4.06 14.58
C GLY A 18 -9.97 -3.02 13.61
N LEU A 19 -9.15 -2.07 13.19
CA LEU A 19 -9.46 -1.03 12.21
C LEU A 19 -10.60 -0.10 12.66
N ILE A 20 -10.75 0.10 13.98
CA ILE A 20 -11.95 0.71 14.55
C ILE A 20 -12.16 2.11 13.98
N GLY A 21 -11.15 2.98 14.02
CA GLY A 21 -11.32 4.37 13.60
C GLY A 21 -11.73 4.53 12.13
N SER A 22 -11.14 3.75 11.22
CA SER A 22 -11.48 3.81 9.80
C SER A 22 -12.81 3.13 9.48
N LEU A 23 -13.14 2.02 10.15
CA LEU A 23 -14.41 1.33 9.96
C LEU A 23 -15.60 2.15 10.45
N GLU A 24 -15.54 2.71 11.67
CA GLU A 24 -16.62 3.56 12.20
C GLU A 24 -16.82 4.79 11.32
N TRP A 25 -15.75 5.36 10.76
CA TRP A 25 -15.87 6.47 9.82
C TRP A 25 -16.52 6.06 8.50
N VAL A 26 -16.18 4.87 7.99
CA VAL A 26 -16.85 4.28 6.81
C VAL A 26 -18.33 4.01 7.09
N GLU A 27 -18.69 3.62 8.31
CA GLU A 27 -20.07 3.40 8.72
C GLU A 27 -20.85 4.72 8.80
N ASP A 28 -20.30 5.73 9.49
CA ASP A 28 -20.92 7.05 9.65
C ASP A 28 -21.12 7.79 8.32
N PHE A 29 -20.15 7.69 7.41
CA PHE A 29 -20.12 8.45 6.15
C PHE A 29 -20.34 7.60 4.91
N GLY A 30 -20.73 6.33 5.05
CA GLY A 30 -20.73 5.35 3.96
C GLY A 30 -21.44 5.79 2.68
N LYS A 31 -22.65 6.36 2.79
CA LYS A 31 -23.38 6.88 1.62
C LYS A 31 -22.59 7.97 0.89
N GLN A 32 -22.05 8.91 1.65
CA GLN A 32 -21.31 10.04 1.11
C GLN A 32 -20.00 9.63 0.43
N LEU A 33 -19.38 8.58 0.94
CA LEU A 33 -18.13 8.03 0.42
C LEU A 33 -18.37 7.18 -0.81
N ALA A 34 -19.37 6.30 -0.79
CA ALA A 34 -19.76 5.51 -1.96
C ALA A 34 -20.11 6.40 -3.16
N ASP A 35 -20.78 7.54 -2.94
CA ASP A 35 -21.18 8.44 -4.02
C ASP A 35 -20.03 9.34 -4.53
N ARG A 36 -18.98 9.59 -3.74
CA ARG A 36 -18.04 10.71 -4.01
C ARG A 36 -16.55 10.35 -3.90
N ALA A 37 -16.17 9.32 -3.16
CA ALA A 37 -14.78 8.94 -3.01
C ALA A 37 -14.27 8.30 -4.31
N VAL A 38 -13.21 8.86 -4.87
CA VAL A 38 -12.64 8.37 -6.13
C VAL A 38 -11.65 7.23 -5.89
N ALA A 39 -10.83 7.37 -4.84
CA ALA A 39 -9.88 6.36 -4.41
C ALA A 39 -9.53 6.57 -2.93
N TYR A 40 -9.10 5.51 -2.27
CA TYR A 40 -8.48 5.56 -0.94
C TYR A 40 -7.02 5.14 -1.04
N LEU A 41 -6.09 6.01 -0.64
CA LEU A 41 -4.66 5.77 -0.73
C LEU A 41 -4.12 5.54 0.68
N ASN A 42 -3.69 4.32 0.98
CA ASN A 42 -3.20 3.94 2.29
C ASN A 42 -1.67 3.97 2.35
N VAL A 43 -1.15 4.56 3.42
CA VAL A 43 0.25 4.43 3.83
C VAL A 43 0.25 4.23 5.33
N ASP A 44 0.28 2.98 5.73
CA ASP A 44 0.32 2.55 7.14
C ASP A 44 1.78 2.56 7.61
N MET A 45 2.54 1.54 7.20
CA MET A 45 3.99 1.51 7.36
C MET A 45 4.67 1.96 6.08
N ALA A 46 5.16 3.20 6.03
CA ALA A 46 5.86 3.71 4.86
C ALA A 46 7.17 2.95 4.57
N ILE A 47 7.90 2.54 5.61
CA ILE A 47 9.22 1.92 5.51
C ILE A 47 9.32 0.75 6.50
N GLU A 48 9.32 -0.48 5.99
CA GLU A 48 9.67 -1.69 6.75
C GLU A 48 11.12 -2.14 6.47
N GLY A 49 11.71 -1.71 5.33
CA GLY A 49 13.07 -2.04 4.91
C GLY A 49 13.49 -1.23 3.70
N ASN A 50 14.66 -1.52 3.13
CA ASN A 50 15.23 -0.77 1.99
C ASN A 50 15.39 -1.61 0.71
N TYR A 51 14.74 -2.77 0.62
CA TYR A 51 14.93 -3.71 -0.50
C TYR A 51 14.23 -3.27 -1.78
N SER A 52 12.95 -2.89 -1.69
CA SER A 52 12.13 -2.49 -2.84
C SER A 52 10.84 -1.81 -2.36
N LEU A 53 10.24 -1.02 -3.25
CA LEU A 53 8.82 -0.68 -3.17
C LEU A 53 7.97 -1.96 -3.26
N ARG A 54 6.84 -1.97 -2.56
CA ARG A 54 5.79 -2.98 -2.63
C ARG A 54 4.44 -2.27 -2.68
N GLY A 55 3.53 -2.76 -3.51
CA GLY A 55 2.16 -2.27 -3.63
C GLY A 55 1.10 -3.35 -3.44
N LEU A 56 0.00 -2.98 -2.79
CA LEU A 56 -1.29 -3.63 -2.93
C LEU A 56 -2.22 -2.67 -3.66
N SER A 57 -3.04 -3.16 -4.58
CA SER A 57 -3.91 -2.27 -5.38
C SER A 57 -5.19 -2.95 -5.83
N ALA A 58 -6.26 -2.17 -5.88
CA ALA A 58 -7.39 -2.48 -6.74
C ALA A 58 -6.92 -2.47 -8.21
N PRO A 59 -7.41 -3.37 -9.09
CA PRO A 59 -6.97 -3.43 -10.48
C PRO A 59 -7.10 -2.10 -11.25
N LEU A 60 -8.09 -1.28 -10.87
CA LEU A 60 -8.33 0.04 -11.46
C LEU A 60 -7.19 1.05 -11.23
N LEU A 61 -6.36 0.86 -10.20
CA LEU A 61 -5.29 1.77 -9.81
C LEU A 61 -3.88 1.24 -10.17
N THR A 62 -3.76 -0.03 -10.58
CA THR A 62 -2.48 -0.71 -10.79
C THR A 62 -1.59 -0.01 -11.82
N GLU A 63 -2.13 0.31 -13.00
CA GLU A 63 -1.34 0.94 -14.07
C GLU A 63 -0.93 2.38 -13.70
N GLU A 64 -1.77 3.10 -12.96
CA GLU A 64 -1.42 4.44 -12.48
C GLU A 64 -0.30 4.38 -11.43
N LEU A 65 -0.35 3.39 -10.52
CA LEU A 65 0.72 3.17 -9.55
C LEU A 65 2.06 2.89 -10.25
N PHE A 66 2.07 2.04 -11.28
CA PHE A 66 3.27 1.79 -12.08
C PHE A 66 3.76 3.06 -12.79
N ALA A 67 2.86 3.81 -13.41
CA ALA A 67 3.20 5.04 -14.13
C ALA A 67 3.76 6.14 -13.20
N VAL A 68 3.29 6.22 -11.95
CA VAL A 68 3.82 7.13 -10.93
C VAL A 68 5.16 6.63 -10.42
N ALA A 69 5.30 5.35 -10.10
CA ALA A 69 6.56 4.76 -9.65
C ALA A 69 7.69 4.96 -10.69
N ALA A 70 7.38 4.87 -11.98
CA ALA A 70 8.32 5.10 -13.08
C ALA A 70 8.75 6.57 -13.25
N LYS A 71 8.21 7.49 -12.43
CA LYS A 71 8.59 8.92 -12.40
C LYS A 71 9.27 9.33 -11.11
N VAL A 72 9.28 8.47 -10.08
CA VAL A 72 9.91 8.75 -8.79
C VAL A 72 11.38 8.30 -8.87
N PRO A 73 12.35 9.21 -8.73
CA PRO A 73 13.76 8.85 -8.73
C PRO A 73 14.08 7.85 -7.62
N ASN A 74 15.00 6.94 -7.89
CA ASN A 74 15.44 5.97 -6.91
C ASN A 74 16.26 6.65 -5.80
N PRO A 75 15.92 6.47 -4.52
CA PRO A 75 16.67 7.07 -3.42
C PRO A 75 18.02 6.39 -3.15
N ASP A 76 18.25 5.17 -3.66
CA ASP A 76 19.47 4.41 -3.43
C ASP A 76 20.51 4.64 -4.53
N ALA A 77 21.68 5.16 -4.15
CA ALA A 77 22.77 5.47 -5.07
C ALA A 77 23.38 4.21 -5.71
N GLU A 78 23.39 3.07 -5.04
CA GLU A 78 23.89 1.80 -5.60
C GLU A 78 22.97 1.29 -6.69
N GLU A 79 21.65 1.42 -6.48
CA GLU A 79 20.64 1.06 -7.46
C GLU A 79 20.70 1.98 -8.69
N VAL A 80 20.86 3.29 -8.48
CA VAL A 80 21.06 4.27 -9.57
C VAL A 80 22.34 3.95 -10.36
N ALA A 81 23.45 3.64 -9.67
CA ALA A 81 24.71 3.26 -10.32
C ALA A 81 24.58 1.95 -11.11
N ALA A 82 23.68 1.04 -10.69
CA ALA A 82 23.33 -0.18 -11.41
C ALA A 82 22.32 0.03 -12.56
N GLY A 83 21.96 1.29 -12.87
CA GLY A 83 21.05 1.63 -13.97
C GLY A 83 19.56 1.63 -13.60
N ARG A 84 19.20 1.43 -12.33
CA ARG A 84 17.81 1.46 -11.85
C ARG A 84 17.47 2.86 -11.35
N LEU A 85 17.10 3.72 -12.28
CA LEU A 85 16.98 5.18 -12.06
C LEU A 85 15.74 5.58 -11.26
N THR A 86 14.70 4.75 -11.27
CA THR A 86 13.42 5.02 -10.62
C THR A 86 13.08 3.92 -9.62
N VAL A 87 12.16 4.21 -8.69
CA VAL A 87 11.67 3.19 -7.75
C VAL A 87 10.95 2.04 -8.47
N TYR A 88 10.40 2.29 -9.66
CA TYR A 88 9.83 1.24 -10.52
C TYR A 88 10.90 0.29 -11.05
N ASP A 89 12.07 0.79 -11.43
CA ASP A 89 13.14 -0.05 -11.98
C ASP A 89 13.64 -1.06 -10.94
N THR A 90 13.85 -0.62 -9.70
CA THR A 90 14.15 -1.54 -8.57
C THR A 90 12.99 -2.47 -8.29
N TRP A 91 11.74 -1.99 -8.32
CA TRP A 91 10.60 -2.84 -8.07
C TRP A 91 10.45 -3.97 -9.10
N LEU A 92 10.62 -3.64 -10.39
CA LEU A 92 10.59 -4.61 -11.48
C LEU A 92 11.74 -5.62 -11.39
N ASP A 93 12.95 -5.17 -11.10
CA ASP A 93 14.14 -6.02 -10.98
C ASP A 93 14.05 -6.98 -9.80
N ARG A 94 13.65 -6.47 -8.63
CA ARG A 94 13.66 -7.22 -7.36
C ARG A 94 12.43 -8.10 -7.19
N LEU A 95 11.27 -7.65 -7.66
CA LEU A 95 9.98 -8.32 -7.47
C LEU A 95 9.20 -8.39 -8.78
N PRO A 96 9.65 -9.14 -9.80
CA PRO A 96 8.87 -9.34 -11.02
C PRO A 96 7.62 -10.17 -10.73
N ASP A 97 6.54 -9.89 -11.46
CA ASP A 97 5.33 -10.71 -11.42
C ASP A 97 5.64 -12.11 -12.01
N PRO A 98 5.32 -13.21 -11.30
CA PRO A 98 5.61 -14.57 -11.78
C PRO A 98 4.90 -14.93 -13.09
N ASP A 99 3.70 -14.39 -13.31
CA ASP A 99 2.86 -14.67 -14.47
C ASP A 99 3.16 -13.69 -15.61
N ASN A 100 3.65 -12.50 -15.29
CA ASN A 100 4.09 -11.51 -16.28
C ASN A 100 5.37 -10.75 -15.85
N PRO A 101 6.56 -11.32 -16.11
CA PRO A 101 7.83 -10.73 -15.68
C PRO A 101 8.16 -9.34 -16.25
N SER A 102 7.36 -8.82 -17.19
CA SER A 102 7.48 -7.44 -17.69
C SER A 102 6.89 -6.39 -16.74
N LYS A 103 6.19 -6.83 -15.67
CA LYS A 103 5.58 -5.97 -14.66
C LYS A 103 6.07 -6.35 -13.26
N PRO A 104 6.15 -5.39 -12.33
CA PRO A 104 6.39 -5.71 -10.93
C PRO A 104 5.20 -6.48 -10.34
N LYS A 105 5.49 -7.39 -9.42
CA LYS A 105 4.52 -8.11 -8.61
C LYS A 105 3.72 -7.12 -7.77
N ILE A 106 2.41 -7.17 -7.91
CA ILE A 106 1.47 -6.36 -7.14
C ILE A 106 0.44 -7.26 -6.46
N GLY A 107 0.14 -6.99 -5.19
CA GLY A 107 -0.87 -7.76 -4.45
C GLY A 107 -2.26 -7.16 -4.61
N GLY A 108 -3.29 -7.98 -4.39
CA GLY A 108 -4.66 -7.49 -4.24
C GLY A 108 -4.89 -6.85 -2.87
N ILE A 109 -5.88 -5.95 -2.79
CA ILE A 109 -6.29 -5.34 -1.51
C ILE A 109 -7.01 -6.39 -0.64
N GLY A 110 -6.40 -6.72 0.49
CA GLY A 110 -6.94 -7.61 1.53
C GLY A 110 -7.65 -6.84 2.63
N ALA A 111 -7.46 -7.25 3.88
CA ALA A 111 -8.10 -6.62 5.05
C ALA A 111 -7.09 -6.27 6.18
N GLY A 112 -5.82 -6.05 5.83
CA GLY A 112 -4.73 -5.91 6.80
C GLY A 112 -4.35 -4.47 7.15
N SER A 113 -5.19 -3.49 6.83
CA SER A 113 -5.06 -2.07 7.24
C SER A 113 -6.37 -1.32 6.91
N ASP A 114 -6.40 -0.02 7.14
CA ASP A 114 -7.58 0.86 7.09
C ASP A 114 -8.30 0.94 5.73
N TYR A 115 -7.67 0.48 4.64
CA TYR A 115 -8.33 0.37 3.32
C TYR A 115 -9.51 -0.61 3.30
N LYS A 116 -9.65 -1.49 4.32
CA LYS A 116 -10.64 -2.58 4.34
C LYS A 116 -12.06 -2.07 4.10
N GLY A 117 -12.53 -1.12 4.91
CA GLY A 117 -13.90 -0.61 4.84
C GLY A 117 -14.20 0.08 3.50
N PHE A 118 -13.24 0.84 2.99
CA PHE A 118 -13.33 1.53 1.71
C PHE A 118 -13.50 0.56 0.55
N GLN A 119 -12.61 -0.42 0.43
CA GLN A 119 -12.61 -1.38 -0.68
C GLN A 119 -13.77 -2.39 -0.56
N HIS A 120 -13.93 -3.04 0.59
CA HIS A 120 -14.81 -4.21 0.71
C HIS A 120 -16.26 -3.84 1.04
N ASN A 121 -16.48 -2.76 1.81
CA ASN A 121 -17.84 -2.37 2.19
C ASN A 121 -18.44 -1.39 1.18
N LEU A 122 -17.63 -0.46 0.64
CA LEU A 122 -18.12 0.61 -0.23
C LEU A 122 -17.74 0.47 -1.70
N GLY A 123 -16.81 -0.44 -2.05
CA GLY A 123 -16.32 -0.59 -3.42
C GLY A 123 -15.45 0.57 -3.91
N VAL A 124 -14.92 1.39 -2.99
CA VAL A 124 -13.99 2.48 -3.33
C VAL A 124 -12.62 1.89 -3.69
N PRO A 125 -12.10 2.11 -4.92
CA PRO A 125 -10.81 1.58 -5.32
C PRO A 125 -9.70 2.02 -4.35
N SER A 126 -9.01 1.06 -3.77
CA SER A 126 -7.97 1.33 -2.76
C SER A 126 -6.58 0.92 -3.23
N LEU A 127 -5.55 1.57 -2.72
CA LEU A 127 -4.16 1.13 -2.82
C LEU A 127 -3.44 1.23 -1.46
N ASP A 128 -2.39 0.43 -1.29
CA ASP A 128 -1.45 0.48 -0.17
C ASP A 128 -0.03 0.41 -0.71
N VAL A 129 0.86 1.29 -0.25
CA VAL A 129 2.27 1.30 -0.68
C VAL A 129 3.20 1.38 0.51
N ARG A 130 4.33 0.66 0.40
CA ARG A 130 5.40 0.64 1.41
C ARG A 130 6.72 0.21 0.81
N TYR A 131 7.81 0.53 1.49
CA TYR A 131 9.11 -0.09 1.27
C TYR A 131 9.29 -1.32 2.17
N THR A 132 9.85 -2.41 1.66
CA THR A 132 9.98 -3.69 2.39
C THR A 132 11.43 -4.19 2.49
N TYR A 133 11.70 -5.20 3.30
CA TYR A 133 13.02 -5.80 3.55
C TYR A 133 13.36 -6.97 2.60
N GLY A 134 12.39 -7.50 1.85
CA GLY A 134 12.63 -8.64 0.98
C GLY A 134 11.40 -9.11 0.19
N PRO A 135 11.52 -10.21 -0.56
CA PRO A 135 10.44 -10.75 -1.40
C PRO A 135 9.31 -11.44 -0.62
N VAL A 136 9.53 -11.72 0.67
CA VAL A 136 8.55 -12.34 1.55
C VAL A 136 7.99 -11.28 2.48
N SER A 137 6.68 -11.08 2.46
CA SER A 137 6.01 -10.26 3.46
C SER A 137 5.78 -11.10 4.71
N PHE A 138 6.47 -10.78 5.81
CA PHE A 138 6.05 -11.23 7.13
C PHE A 138 4.68 -10.61 7.41
N TYR A 139 3.69 -11.47 7.67
CA TYR A 139 2.47 -11.04 8.32
C TYR A 139 2.82 -10.71 9.77
N TYR A 140 2.59 -9.47 10.18
CA TYR A 140 2.69 -9.09 11.58
C TYR A 140 1.59 -9.83 12.35
N HIS A 141 2.02 -10.83 13.13
CA HIS A 141 1.56 -11.17 14.47
C HIS A 141 2.64 -12.06 15.07
N LEU A 142 3.75 -11.44 15.48
CA LEU A 142 4.71 -12.12 16.35
C LEU A 142 4.04 -12.24 17.72
N PHE A 143 3.33 -13.35 17.98
CA PHE A 143 3.17 -13.78 19.36
C PHE A 143 4.58 -14.03 19.88
N MET A 144 5.12 -13.08 20.64
CA MET A 144 6.24 -13.32 21.54
C MET A 144 5.79 -14.47 22.44
N LYS A 145 6.12 -15.71 22.07
CA LYS A 145 6.18 -16.79 23.05
C LYS A 145 7.35 -16.43 23.95
N GLU A 146 7.07 -15.69 25.01
CA GLU A 146 7.91 -15.75 26.19
C GLU A 146 8.00 -17.23 26.57
N GLN A 147 9.16 -17.82 26.30
CA GLN A 147 9.51 -19.12 26.82
C GLN A 147 9.76 -18.89 28.31
N ILE A 148 8.71 -19.02 29.12
CA ILE A 148 8.85 -19.13 30.56
C ILE A 148 9.56 -20.47 30.81
N PRO A 149 10.80 -20.49 31.32
CA PRO A 149 11.45 -21.74 31.70
C PRO A 149 10.71 -22.31 32.92
N VAL A 150 10.41 -23.61 32.87
CA VAL A 150 9.94 -24.41 34.02
C VAL A 150 11.11 -24.69 34.95
#